data_AF-A0A556PSC7-F1
#
_entry.id   AF-A0A556PSC7-F1
#
_cell.length_a   1.000
_cell.length_b   1.000
_cell.length_c   1.000
_cell.angle_alpha   90.00
_cell.angle_beta   90.00
_cell.angle_gamma   90.00
#
_symmetry.space_group_name_H-M   'P 1'
#
loop_
_entity.id
_entity.type
_entity.pdbx_description
1 polymer ?
#
loop_
_entity_poly.entity_id
_entity_poly.type
_entity_poly.pdbx_seq_one_letter_code
_entity_poly.pdbx_strand_id
1 'polypeptide(L)'
;MNLRLFWSLEVVGGLLVVLGAALGIIGIDKIGVTLPQGDYAAFAIVFMGVFLIMIATVPILYEKNKTKQQRIEEKDERVIAIYQTAKVKTFNLMAVSIPFVLIGLALFGFMNKVSFFTLGGLYLIFIEYFAFQVIKNGEMM
;
A
#
# COMPACT_ATOMS: atom_id res chain seq x y z
N MET A 1 8.44 -16.43 6.19
CA MET A 1 8.36 -15.14 5.48
C MET A 1 9.62 -14.96 4.63
N ASN A 2 9.52 -14.62 3.33
CA ASN A 2 10.70 -14.47 2.48
C ASN A 2 11.30 -13.06 2.62
N LEU A 3 12.30 -12.90 3.49
CA LEU A 3 12.91 -11.60 3.73
C LEU A 3 13.60 -11.01 2.50
N ARG A 4 14.03 -11.84 1.55
CA ARG A 4 14.70 -11.35 0.33
C ARG A 4 13.78 -10.43 -0.48
N LEU A 5 12.48 -10.73 -0.51
CA LEU A 5 11.49 -9.88 -1.16
C LEU A 5 11.40 -8.51 -0.47
N PHE A 6 11.28 -8.48 0.85
CA PHE A 6 11.18 -7.21 1.59
C PHE A 6 12.46 -6.38 1.50
N TRP A 7 13.64 -7.01 1.56
CA TRP A 7 14.90 -6.30 1.31
C TRP A 7 14.96 -5.71 -0.10
N SER A 8 14.50 -6.44 -1.11
CA SER A 8 14.44 -5.90 -2.48
C SER A 8 13.47 -4.71 -2.58
N LEU A 9 12.33 -4.76 -1.89
CA LEU A 9 11.36 -3.66 -1.84
C LEU A 9 11.94 -2.42 -1.15
N GLU A 10 12.71 -2.59 -0.08
CA GLU A 10 13.38 -1.48 0.62
C GLU A 10 14.45 -0.83 -0.27
N VAL A 11 15.26 -1.63 -0.98
CA VAL A 11 16.27 -1.11 -1.92
C VAL A 11 15.62 -0.39 -3.10
N VAL A 12 14.61 -0.98 -3.72
CA VAL A 12 13.86 -0.36 -4.83
C VAL A 12 13.19 0.93 -4.33
N GLY A 13 12.60 0.92 -3.14
CA GLY A 13 12.01 2.10 -2.53
C GLY A 13 13.03 3.21 -2.31
N GLY A 14 14.21 2.89 -1.79
CA GLY A 14 15.32 3.84 -1.62
C GLY A 14 15.79 4.43 -2.94
N LEU A 15 15.94 3.61 -3.98
CA LEU A 15 16.31 4.08 -5.32
C LEU A 15 15.26 5.04 -5.90
N LEU A 16 13.97 4.76 -5.70
CA LEU A 16 12.88 5.63 -6.13
C LEU A 16 12.88 6.96 -5.38
N VAL A 17 13.17 6.97 -4.07
CA VAL A 17 13.30 8.22 -3.30
C VAL A 17 14.44 9.08 -3.86
N VAL A 18 15.62 8.49 -4.10
CA VAL A 18 16.77 9.21 -4.67
C VAL A 18 16.45 9.72 -6.07
N LEU A 19 15.83 8.88 -6.92
CA LEU A 19 15.43 9.25 -8.27
C LEU A 19 14.44 10.41 -8.28
N GLY A 20 13.38 10.31 -7.47
CA GLY A 20 12.37 11.36 -7.36
C GLY A 20 12.94 12.67 -6.84
N ALA A 21 13.85 12.63 -5.86
CA ALA A 21 14.54 13.81 -5.36
C ALA A 21 15.45 14.44 -6.44
N ALA A 22 16.20 13.65 -7.19
CA ALA A 22 17.03 14.12 -8.29
C ALA A 22 16.20 14.78 -9.39
N LEU A 23 15.08 14.17 -9.78
CA LEU A 23 14.15 14.71 -10.76
C LEU A 23 13.51 16.02 -10.28
N GLY A 24 13.19 16.13 -8.98
CA GLY A 24 12.67 17.36 -8.38
C GLY A 24 13.67 18.53 -8.39
N ILE A 25 14.98 18.24 -8.27
CA ILE A 25 16.03 19.28 -8.33
C ILE A 25 16.33 19.70 -9.77
N ILE A 26 16.42 18.75 -10.69
CA ILE A 26 16.78 19.01 -12.09
C ILE A 26 15.62 19.71 -12.84
N GLY A 27 14.38 19.31 -12.52
CA GLY A 27 13.18 19.69 -13.26
C GLY A 27 12.94 18.73 -14.42
N ILE A 28 11.77 18.10 -14.45
CA ILE A 28 11.39 17.10 -15.46
C ILE A 28 11.32 17.72 -16.86
N ASP A 29 10.96 18.99 -16.93
CA ASP A 29 10.89 19.82 -18.13
C ASP A 29 12.25 19.94 -18.83
N LYS A 30 13.36 19.91 -18.08
CA LYS A 30 14.72 19.95 -18.65
C LYS A 30 15.19 18.63 -19.25
N ILE A 31 14.47 17.54 -18.99
CA ILE A 31 14.77 16.19 -19.50
C ILE A 31 14.03 15.93 -20.82
N GLY A 32 13.19 16.87 -21.28
CA GLY A 32 12.46 16.78 -22.55
C GLY A 32 11.23 15.88 -22.48
N VAL A 33 10.82 15.44 -21.29
CA VAL A 33 9.61 14.64 -21.07
C VAL A 33 8.47 15.58 -20.67
N THR A 34 7.47 15.73 -21.53
CA THR A 34 6.27 16.53 -21.25
C THR A 34 5.20 15.66 -20.58
N LEU A 35 5.19 15.64 -19.25
CA LEU A 35 4.09 15.06 -18.49
C LEU A 35 2.97 16.11 -18.30
N PRO A 36 1.68 15.73 -18.42
CA PRO A 36 0.56 16.65 -18.19
C PRO A 36 0.58 17.35 -16.81
N GLN A 37 1.28 16.74 -15.85
CA GLN A 37 1.47 17.22 -14.47
C GLN A 37 2.93 17.03 -14.03
N GLY A 38 3.88 17.57 -14.81
CA GLY A 38 5.32 17.48 -14.55
C GLY A 38 5.71 17.85 -13.11
N ASP A 39 5.07 18.87 -12.55
CA ASP A 39 5.33 19.35 -11.17
C ASP A 39 5.07 18.30 -10.09
N TYR A 40 4.14 17.37 -10.30
CA TYR A 40 3.77 16.34 -9.32
C TYR A 40 4.51 15.01 -9.53
N ALA A 41 5.15 14.82 -10.68
CA ALA A 41 5.75 13.54 -11.02
C ALA A 41 6.95 13.20 -10.12
N ALA A 42 7.78 14.18 -9.75
CA ALA A 42 8.85 13.99 -8.78
C ALA A 42 8.30 13.57 -7.41
N PHE A 43 7.25 14.24 -6.92
CA PHE A 43 6.57 13.87 -5.68
C PHE A 43 5.99 12.47 -5.74
N ALA A 44 5.29 12.11 -6.82
CA ALA A 44 4.70 10.79 -6.98
C ALA A 44 5.75 9.67 -6.88
N ILE A 45 6.92 9.85 -7.51
CA ILE A 45 8.04 8.89 -7.46
C ILE A 45 8.60 8.78 -6.04
N VAL A 46 8.78 9.91 -5.34
CA VAL A 46 9.24 9.90 -3.94
C VAL A 46 8.24 9.19 -3.04
N PHE A 47 6.96 9.51 -3.13
CA PHE A 47 5.91 8.88 -2.31
C PHE A 47 5.80 7.38 -2.59
N MET A 48 5.93 6.94 -3.84
CA MET A 48 5.99 5.53 -4.18
C MET A 48 7.17 4.85 -3.48
N GLY A 49 8.36 5.46 -3.50
CA GLY A 49 9.53 4.96 -2.79
C GLY A 49 9.30 4.85 -1.28
N VAL A 50 8.73 5.88 -0.65
CA VAL A 50 8.40 5.90 0.78
C VAL A 50 7.41 4.80 1.15
N PHE A 51 6.36 4.59 0.34
CA PHE A 51 5.38 3.52 0.60
C PHE A 51 6.01 2.13 0.53
N LEU A 52 6.89 1.89 -0.45
CA LEU A 52 7.59 0.60 -0.55
C LEU A 52 8.51 0.35 0.65
N ILE A 53 9.22 1.38 1.12
CA ILE A 53 10.04 1.31 2.34
C ILE A 53 9.15 0.98 3.54
N MET A 54 8.05 1.71 3.76
CA MET A 54 7.17 1.45 4.91
C MET A 54 6.61 0.03 4.92
N ILE A 55 6.23 -0.50 3.75
CA ILE A 55 5.76 -1.88 3.59
C ILE A 55 6.87 -2.90 3.93
N ALA A 56 8.12 -2.61 3.57
CA ALA A 56 9.26 -3.49 3.81
C ALA A 56 9.80 -3.43 5.24
N THR A 57 9.85 -2.25 5.84
CA THR A 57 10.51 -2.00 7.13
C THR A 57 9.82 -2.75 8.27
N VAL A 58 8.48 -2.77 8.31
CA VAL A 58 7.75 -3.44 9.40
C VAL A 58 8.05 -4.95 9.46
N PRO A 59 7.94 -5.73 8.36
CA PRO A 59 8.35 -7.13 8.32
C PRO A 59 9.84 -7.36 8.66
N ILE A 60 10.73 -6.49 8.18
CA ILE A 60 12.18 -6.62 8.40
C ILE A 60 12.52 -6.41 9.88
N LEU A 61 12.00 -5.35 10.50
CA LEU A 61 12.20 -5.07 11.92
C LEU A 61 11.62 -6.18 12.79
N TYR A 62 10.42 -6.65 12.44
CA TYR A 62 9.75 -7.70 13.17
C TYR A 62 10.55 -9.02 13.15
N GLU A 63 11.07 -9.44 11.99
CA GLU A 63 11.87 -10.67 11.94
C GLU A 63 13.25 -10.51 12.58
N LYS A 64 13.88 -9.33 12.46
CA LYS A 64 15.20 -9.05 13.06
C LYS A 64 15.17 -9.08 14.59
N ASN A 65 14.12 -8.52 15.19
CA ASN A 65 14.00 -8.37 16.65
C ASN A 65 13.29 -9.56 17.31
N LYS A 66 13.09 -10.64 16.57
CA LYS A 66 12.28 -11.77 16.98
C LYS A 66 13.03 -12.69 17.94
N THR A 67 12.48 -12.88 19.14
CA THR A 67 13.04 -13.81 20.12
C THR A 67 12.77 -15.27 19.76
N LYS A 68 13.54 -16.21 20.33
CA LYS A 68 13.30 -17.66 20.16
C LYS A 68 11.89 -18.05 20.60
N GLN A 69 11.38 -17.43 21.65
CA GLN A 69 10.05 -17.68 22.19
C GLN A 69 8.95 -17.14 21.27
N GLN A 70 9.12 -15.93 20.72
CA GLN A 70 8.21 -15.38 19.70
C GLN A 70 8.12 -16.24 18.42
N ARG A 71 9.20 -16.95 18.04
CA ARG A 71 9.17 -17.90 16.91
C ARG A 71 8.33 -19.15 17.20
N ILE A 72 8.24 -19.57 18.47
CA ILE A 72 7.44 -20.71 18.88
C ILE A 72 5.97 -20.28 18.98
N GLU A 73 5.72 -19.14 19.61
CA GLU A 73 4.38 -18.56 19.81
C GLU A 73 3.72 -18.14 18.49
N GLU A 74 4.47 -17.78 17.45
CA GLU A 74 3.90 -17.47 16.13
C GLU A 74 3.13 -18.62 15.47
N LYS A 75 3.47 -19.87 15.81
CA LYS A 75 2.77 -21.05 15.34
C LYS A 75 1.60 -21.43 16.24
N ASP A 76 1.41 -20.71 17.34
CA ASP A 76 0.25 -20.85 18.22
C ASP A 76 -0.99 -20.24 17.54
N GLU A 77 -2.09 -20.99 17.61
CA GLU A 77 -3.39 -20.59 17.07
C GLU A 77 -3.84 -19.22 17.59
N ARG A 78 -3.51 -18.88 18.83
CA ARG A 78 -3.88 -17.60 19.44
C ARG A 78 -3.20 -16.41 18.75
N VAL A 79 -1.91 -16.54 18.42
CA VAL A 79 -1.16 -15.47 17.75
C VAL A 79 -1.64 -15.30 16.31
N ILE A 80 -1.94 -16.42 15.63
CA ILE A 80 -2.56 -16.40 14.29
C ILE A 80 -3.90 -15.67 14.34
N ALA A 81 -4.74 -15.98 15.33
CA ALA A 81 -6.05 -15.33 15.51
C ALA A 81 -5.93 -13.83 15.77
N ILE A 82 -4.95 -13.39 16.58
CA ILE A 82 -4.67 -11.96 16.81
C ILE A 82 -4.28 -11.27 15.49
N TYR A 83 -3.36 -11.87 14.72
CA TYR A 83 -2.94 -11.32 13.43
C TYR A 83 -4.09 -11.22 12.42
N GLN A 84 -4.93 -12.25 12.34
CA GLN A 84 -6.12 -12.23 11.48
C GLN A 84 -7.10 -11.15 11.93
N THR A 85 -7.36 -11.04 13.24
CA THR A 85 -8.24 -10.00 13.80
C THR A 85 -7.72 -8.60 13.49
N ALA A 86 -6.41 -8.37 13.64
CA ALA A 86 -5.78 -7.09 13.30
C ALA A 86 -5.94 -6.77 11.81
N LYS A 87 -5.70 -7.74 10.92
CA LYS A 87 -5.89 -7.57 9.46
C LYS A 87 -7.33 -7.20 9.11
N VAL A 88 -8.31 -7.90 9.69
CA VAL A 88 -9.74 -7.61 9.46
C VAL A 88 -10.11 -6.20 9.93
N LYS A 89 -9.67 -5.80 11.14
CA LYS A 89 -9.92 -4.45 11.65
C LYS A 89 -9.32 -3.36 10.74
N THR A 90 -8.07 -3.55 10.30
CA THR A 90 -7.41 -2.60 9.38
C THR A 90 -8.11 -2.56 8.03
N PHE A 91 -8.51 -3.72 7.49
CA PHE A 91 -9.29 -3.78 6.25
C PHE A 91 -10.61 -3.02 6.37
N ASN A 92 -11.39 -3.25 7.45
CA ASN A 92 -12.64 -2.55 7.68
C ASN A 92 -12.44 -1.03 7.77
N LEU A 93 -11.37 -0.58 8.44
CA LEU A 93 -11.03 0.85 8.51
C LEU A 93 -10.70 1.43 7.13
N MET A 94 -9.93 0.71 6.31
CA MET A 94 -9.63 1.14 4.93
C MET A 94 -10.89 1.13 4.06
N ALA A 95 -11.73 0.10 4.18
CA ALA A 95 -12.97 -0.03 3.44
C ALA A 95 -13.91 1.15 3.71
N VAL A 96 -13.99 1.62 4.96
CA VAL A 96 -14.82 2.78 5.31
C VAL A 96 -14.16 4.11 4.89
N SER A 97 -12.84 4.26 5.07
CA SER A 97 -12.16 5.55 4.86
C SER A 97 -11.90 5.91 3.39
N ILE A 98 -11.58 4.92 2.53
CA ILE A 98 -11.27 5.17 1.10
C ILE A 98 -12.42 5.87 0.35
N PRO A 99 -13.70 5.48 0.51
CA PRO A 99 -14.82 6.19 -0.11
C PRO A 99 -14.88 7.67 0.26
N PHE A 100 -14.66 8.03 1.53
CA PHE A 100 -14.65 9.43 1.96
C PHE A 100 -13.51 10.21 1.30
N VAL A 101 -12.32 9.60 1.16
CA VAL A 101 -11.19 10.21 0.46
C VAL A 101 -11.52 10.43 -1.02
N LEU A 102 -12.08 9.43 -1.70
CA LEU A 102 -12.47 9.53 -3.11
C LEU A 102 -13.52 10.60 -3.35
N ILE A 103 -14.56 10.66 -2.50
CA ILE A 103 -15.61 11.69 -2.57
C ILE A 103 -15.01 13.07 -2.29
N GLY A 104 -14.16 13.20 -1.27
CA GLY A 104 -13.47 14.45 -0.95
C GLY A 104 -12.66 14.96 -2.14
N LEU A 105 -11.80 14.11 -2.72
CA LEU A 105 -11.00 14.46 -3.90
C LEU A 105 -11.86 14.88 -5.10
N ALA A 106 -13.00 14.22 -5.32
CA ALA A 106 -13.93 14.59 -6.38
C ALA A 106 -14.61 15.94 -6.14
N LEU A 107 -15.12 16.19 -4.93
CA LEU A 107 -15.81 17.42 -4.56
C LEU A 107 -14.88 18.64 -4.60
N PHE A 108 -13.62 18.49 -4.21
CA PHE A 108 -12.62 19.56 -4.26
C PHE A 108 -11.98 19.74 -5.65
N GLY A 109 -12.39 18.97 -6.66
CA GLY A 109 -11.90 19.11 -8.04
C GLY A 109 -10.49 18.58 -8.27
N PHE A 110 -9.93 17.80 -7.33
CA PHE A 110 -8.61 17.17 -7.48
C PHE A 110 -8.62 15.88 -8.32
N MET A 111 -9.81 15.44 -8.76
CA MET A 111 -9.96 14.20 -9.50
C MET A 111 -10.84 14.38 -10.75
N ASN A 112 -10.40 13.85 -11.89
CA ASN A 112 -11.18 13.85 -13.11
C ASN A 112 -12.15 12.65 -13.14
N LYS A 113 -13.10 12.67 -14.09
CA LYS A 113 -14.12 11.60 -14.20
C LYS A 113 -13.48 10.22 -14.36
N VAL A 114 -12.45 10.10 -15.19
CA VAL A 114 -11.79 8.82 -15.48
C VAL A 114 -11.13 8.28 -14.21
N SER A 115 -10.36 9.09 -13.48
CA SER A 115 -9.71 8.64 -12.25
C SER A 115 -10.70 8.31 -11.13
N PHE A 116 -11.82 9.05 -11.02
CA PHE A 116 -12.89 8.71 -10.07
C PHE A 116 -13.48 7.33 -10.36
N PHE A 117 -13.92 7.06 -11.60
CA PHE A 117 -14.54 5.79 -11.95
C PHE A 117 -13.56 4.62 -11.91
N THR A 118 -12.30 4.82 -12.30
CA THR A 118 -11.28 3.77 -12.25
C THR A 118 -10.97 3.37 -10.80
N LEU A 119 -10.73 4.33 -9.91
CA LEU A 119 -10.42 4.04 -8.50
C LEU A 119 -11.66 3.52 -7.75
N GLY A 120 -12.83 4.10 -8.02
CA GLY A 120 -14.10 3.61 -7.46
C GLY A 120 -14.42 2.19 -7.91
N GLY A 121 -14.25 1.89 -9.20
CA GLY A 121 -14.42 0.53 -9.74
C GLY A 121 -13.46 -0.48 -9.11
N LEU A 122 -12.18 -0.12 -8.97
CA LEU A 122 -11.19 -0.98 -8.31
C LEU A 122 -11.55 -1.24 -6.85
N TYR A 123 -12.01 -0.21 -6.14
CA TYR A 123 -12.50 -0.36 -4.77
C TYR A 123 -13.68 -1.33 -4.69
N LEU A 124 -14.67 -1.21 -5.59
CA LEU A 124 -15.82 -2.13 -5.63
C LEU A 124 -15.38 -3.57 -5.88
N ILE A 125 -14.49 -3.80 -6.84
CA ILE A 125 -13.94 -5.14 -7.13
C ILE A 125 -13.31 -5.75 -5.86
N PHE A 126 -12.56 -4.97 -5.09
CA PHE A 126 -11.94 -5.46 -3.85
C PHE A 126 -12.97 -5.80 -2.76
N ILE A 127 -14.02 -4.98 -2.60
CA ILE A 127 -15.10 -5.26 -1.65
C ILE A 127 -15.90 -6.50 -2.07
N GLU A 128 -16.22 -6.62 -3.36
CA GLU A 128 -16.93 -7.79 -3.90
C GLU A 128 -16.10 -9.07 -3.76
N TYR A 129 -14.81 -9.01 -4.08
CA TYR A 129 -13.91 -10.15 -3.90
C TYR A 129 -13.79 -10.56 -2.42
N PHE A 130 -13.74 -9.59 -1.50
CA PHE A 130 -13.79 -9.87 -0.07
C PHE A 130 -15.11 -10.55 0.33
N ALA A 131 -16.25 -10.02 -0.11
CA ALA A 131 -17.56 -10.62 0.17
C ALA A 131 -17.68 -12.05 -0.39
N PHE A 132 -17.20 -12.28 -1.62
CA PHE A 132 -17.14 -13.60 -2.24
C PHE A 132 -16.30 -14.58 -1.41
N GLN A 133 -15.13 -14.15 -0.92
CA GLN A 133 -14.29 -15.00 -0.08
C GLN A 133 -14.92 -15.30 1.29
N VAL A 134 -15.66 -14.36 1.87
CA VAL A 134 -16.41 -14.59 3.12
C VAL A 134 -17.50 -15.62 2.91
N ILE A 135 -18.30 -15.50 1.84
CA ILE A 135 -19.39 -16.44 1.53
C ILE A 135 -18.81 -17.84 1.27
N LYS A 136 -17.82 -17.95 0.37
CA LYS A 136 -17.19 -19.21 0.01
C LYS A 136 -16.59 -19.93 1.23
N ASN A 137 -15.91 -19.20 2.11
CA ASN A 137 -15.31 -19.80 3.31
C ASN A 137 -16.36 -20.09 4.39
N GLY A 138 -17.47 -19.36 4.43
CA GLY A 138 -18.61 -19.63 5.30
C GLY A 138 -19.39 -20.88 4.90
N GLU A 139 -19.47 -21.21 3.60
CA GLU A 139 -20.08 -22.46 3.11
C GLU A 139 -19.22 -23.71 3.37
N MET A 140 -17.94 -23.54 3.72
CA MET A 140 -16.99 -24.63 4.02
C MET A 140 -16.81 -24.90 5.52
N MET A 141 -17.53 -24.17 6.39
CA MET A 141 -17.58 -24.38 7.85
C MET A 141 -18.86 -25.10 8.25
#